data_AF-L9YEM3-F1
#
_entry.id   AF-L9YEM3-F1
#
_cell.length_a   1.000
_cell.length_b   1.000
_cell.length_c   1.000
_cell.angle_alpha   90.00
_cell.angle_beta   90.00
_cell.angle_gamma   90.00
#
_symmetry.space_group_name_H-M   'P 1'
#
loop_
_entity.id
_entity.type
_entity.pdbx_description
1 polymer ?
#
loop_
_entity_poly.entity_id
_entity_poly.type
_entity_poly.pdbx_seq_one_letter_code
_entity_poly.pdbx_strand_id
1 'polypeptide(L)'
;MYDLDGDIRWTDQDLGGFFELSQNGETLLTHDVENTIAFDPDGNEQWTHNEVGLWWYDAVDISSSGRSIARYEDATEGVHTANVYDGSGDVVWQDEFESRDVSVKISGDGRTWMISTDSEIDVYHDYDG
;
A
#
# COMPACT_ATOMS: atom_id res chain seq x y z
N MET A 1 -16.86 -2.51 5.03
CA MET A 1 -16.59 -3.46 6.15
C MET A 1 -17.91 -3.99 6.73
N TYR A 2 -17.93 -5.25 7.18
CA TYR A 2 -19.05 -5.85 7.91
C TYR A 2 -18.70 -5.98 9.40
N ASP A 3 -19.69 -5.92 10.28
CA ASP A 3 -19.51 -6.39 11.66
C ASP A 3 -19.67 -7.92 11.77
N LEU A 4 -19.51 -8.46 12.99
CA LEU A 4 -19.62 -9.89 13.27
C LEU A 4 -21.05 -10.43 13.07
N ASP A 5 -22.05 -9.56 13.04
CA ASP A 5 -23.46 -9.91 12.79
C ASP A 5 -23.78 -9.88 11.28
N GLY A 6 -22.83 -9.44 10.45
CA GLY A 6 -22.95 -9.37 9.00
C GLY A 6 -23.57 -8.08 8.49
N ASP A 7 -23.68 -7.04 9.32
CA ASP A 7 -24.18 -5.73 8.91
C ASP A 7 -23.08 -4.89 8.27
N ILE A 8 -23.39 -4.24 7.14
CA ILE A 8 -22.48 -3.31 6.47
C ILE A 8 -22.30 -2.08 7.34
N ARG A 9 -21.08 -1.84 7.82
CA ARG A 9 -20.69 -0.64 8.57
C ARG A 9 -20.25 0.50 7.69
N TRP A 10 -19.61 0.18 6.56
CA TRP A 10 -19.16 1.16 5.59
C TRP A 10 -19.06 0.54 4.19
N THR A 11 -19.41 1.33 3.19
CA THR A 11 -19.28 1.00 1.76
C THR A 11 -18.98 2.29 1.00
N ASP A 12 -18.09 2.18 0.03
CA ASP A 12 -17.87 3.19 -0.99
C ASP A 12 -18.08 2.53 -2.35
N GLN A 13 -18.71 3.23 -3.30
CA GLN A 13 -19.02 2.69 -4.64
C GLN A 13 -18.09 3.22 -5.73
N ASP A 14 -17.29 4.23 -5.41
CA ASP A 14 -16.34 4.85 -6.32
C ASP A 14 -14.92 4.33 -6.06
N LEU A 15 -14.66 3.80 -4.85
CA LEU A 15 -13.43 3.07 -4.53
C LEU A 15 -13.52 1.60 -4.98
N GLY A 16 -12.65 1.22 -5.90
CA GLY A 16 -12.48 -0.17 -6.36
C GLY A 16 -11.02 -0.47 -6.64
N GLY A 17 -10.55 -1.66 -6.27
CA GLY A 17 -9.13 -2.02 -6.38
C GLY A 17 -8.73 -3.11 -5.39
N PHE A 18 -7.43 -3.25 -5.15
CA PHE A 18 -6.95 -4.10 -4.06
C PHE A 18 -7.04 -3.34 -2.75
N PHE A 19 -7.20 -4.10 -1.66
CA PHE A 19 -7.28 -3.58 -0.32
C PHE A 19 -6.43 -4.43 0.61
N GLU A 20 -5.85 -3.79 1.62
CA GLU A 20 -5.15 -4.46 2.71
C GLU A 20 -5.61 -3.88 4.05
N LEU A 21 -5.73 -4.73 5.06
CA LEU A 21 -6.08 -4.32 6.42
C LEU A 21 -4.85 -4.49 7.31
N SER A 22 -4.49 -3.45 8.03
CA SER A 22 -3.42 -3.52 9.02
C SER A 22 -3.72 -4.60 10.07
N GLN A 23 -2.69 -5.25 10.60
CA GLN A 23 -2.88 -6.39 11.51
C GLN A 23 -3.63 -6.04 12.80
N ASN A 24 -3.51 -4.79 13.26
CA ASN A 24 -4.26 -4.25 14.40
C ASN A 24 -5.71 -3.85 14.02
N GLY A 25 -6.05 -3.85 12.74
CA GLY A 25 -7.37 -3.50 12.23
C GLY A 25 -7.68 -2.02 12.33
N GLU A 26 -6.69 -1.14 12.45
CA GLU A 26 -6.87 0.31 12.61
C GLU A 26 -6.79 1.08 11.30
N THR A 27 -6.22 0.49 10.24
CA THR A 27 -6.11 1.13 8.93
C THR A 27 -6.46 0.14 7.82
N LEU A 28 -7.43 0.54 7.00
CA LEU A 28 -7.72 -0.06 5.71
C LEU A 28 -6.96 0.75 4.65
N LEU A 29 -6.03 0.12 3.95
CA LEU A 29 -5.34 0.71 2.81
C LEU A 29 -6.02 0.24 1.53
N THR A 30 -6.32 1.18 0.64
CA THR A 30 -6.81 0.91 -0.71
C THR A 30 -6.03 1.75 -1.70
N HIS A 31 -6.06 1.35 -2.96
CA HIS A 31 -5.61 2.18 -4.05
C HIS A 31 -6.63 2.19 -5.18
N ASP A 32 -6.74 3.33 -5.86
CA ASP A 32 -7.46 3.47 -7.12
C ASP A 32 -6.46 3.76 -8.27
N VAL A 33 -6.91 4.31 -9.40
CA VAL A 33 -6.04 4.58 -10.57
C VAL A 33 -5.09 5.77 -10.34
N GLU A 34 -5.39 6.63 -9.38
CA GLU A 34 -4.69 7.90 -9.15
C GLU A 34 -4.23 8.09 -7.71
N ASN A 35 -4.62 7.22 -6.78
CA ASN A 35 -4.45 7.45 -5.35
C ASN A 35 -4.16 6.16 -4.58
N THR A 36 -3.28 6.27 -3.59
CA THR A 36 -3.24 5.38 -2.43
C THR A 36 -3.93 6.09 -1.28
N ILE A 37 -4.91 5.43 -0.66
CA ILE A 37 -5.79 6.04 0.36
C ILE A 37 -5.85 5.14 1.59
N ALA A 38 -5.73 5.73 2.77
CA ALA A 38 -5.91 5.06 4.05
C ALA A 38 -7.21 5.51 4.72
N PHE A 39 -7.97 4.54 5.24
CA PHE A 39 -9.19 4.76 6.01
C PHE A 39 -9.05 4.14 7.40
N ASP A 40 -9.69 4.75 8.39
CA ASP A 40 -10.00 4.06 9.63
C ASP A 40 -11.12 3.01 9.40
N PRO A 41 -11.41 2.15 10.39
CA PRO A 41 -12.46 1.13 10.24
C PRO A 41 -13.85 1.76 10.09
N ASP A 42 -14.11 2.93 10.66
CA ASP A 42 -15.40 3.59 10.48
C ASP A 42 -15.56 4.21 9.08
N GLY A 43 -14.51 4.14 8.25
CA GLY A 43 -14.47 4.60 6.87
C GLY A 43 -14.15 6.08 6.74
N ASN A 44 -13.55 6.69 7.77
CA ASN A 44 -13.03 8.05 7.69
C ASN A 44 -11.63 8.01 7.08
N GLU A 45 -11.38 8.89 6.12
CA GLU A 45 -10.07 9.04 5.52
C GLU A 45 -9.04 9.51 6.56
N GLN A 46 -7.93 8.78 6.65
CA GLN A 46 -6.76 9.14 7.46
C GLN A 46 -5.77 9.97 6.65
N TRP A 47 -5.50 9.57 5.41
CA TRP A 47 -4.67 10.29 4.44
C TRP A 47 -4.91 9.77 3.02
N THR A 48 -4.54 10.61 2.05
CA THR A 48 -4.50 10.28 0.62
C THR A 48 -3.15 10.72 0.03
N HIS A 49 -2.51 9.83 -0.72
CA HIS A 49 -1.36 10.13 -1.55
C HIS A 49 -1.74 9.99 -3.01
N ASN A 50 -1.59 11.08 -3.77
CA ASN A 50 -1.92 11.09 -5.19
C ASN A 50 -0.74 10.52 -5.99
N GLU A 51 -0.92 9.35 -6.58
CA GLU A 51 0.04 8.66 -7.43
C GLU A 51 -0.46 8.71 -8.88
N VAL A 52 0.30 9.33 -9.77
CA VAL A 52 -0.13 9.43 -11.17
C VAL A 52 0.23 8.12 -11.89
N GLY A 53 -0.80 7.39 -12.35
CA GLY A 53 -0.64 6.38 -13.39
C GLY A 53 -0.77 4.92 -12.94
N LEU A 54 -1.48 4.62 -11.86
CA LEU A 54 -1.67 3.24 -11.37
C LEU A 54 -2.43 2.39 -12.40
N TRP A 55 -1.83 1.28 -12.82
CA TRP A 55 -2.45 0.24 -13.67
C TRP A 55 -2.73 -1.02 -12.84
N TRP A 56 -3.54 -1.93 -13.37
CA TRP A 56 -4.13 -3.10 -12.67
C TRP A 56 -3.17 -4.14 -12.02
N TYR A 57 -1.88 -3.87 -11.83
CA TYR A 57 -0.87 -4.78 -11.29
C TYR A 57 -0.19 -4.25 -10.03
N ASP A 58 -0.96 -3.65 -9.13
CA ASP A 58 -0.38 -3.03 -7.96
C ASP A 58 -0.34 -3.99 -6.77
N ALA A 59 0.81 -4.01 -6.11
CA ALA A 59 1.03 -4.76 -4.89
C ALA A 59 1.10 -3.74 -3.76
N VAL A 60 0.29 -3.95 -2.73
CA VAL A 60 0.30 -3.15 -1.50
C VAL A 60 0.44 -4.05 -0.28
N ASP A 61 0.98 -3.49 0.79
CA ASP A 61 0.97 -4.10 2.11
C ASP A 61 1.06 -3.02 3.20
N ILE A 62 0.54 -3.30 4.39
CA ILE A 62 0.50 -2.33 5.49
C ILE A 62 0.87 -2.97 6.83
N SER A 63 1.72 -2.27 7.58
CA SER A 63 2.16 -2.68 8.91
C SER A 63 1.12 -2.35 9.98
N SER A 64 1.27 -2.92 11.17
CA SER A 64 0.49 -2.51 12.35
C SER A 64 0.85 -1.12 12.87
N SER A 65 1.99 -0.55 12.46
CA SER A 65 2.37 0.83 12.78
C SER A 65 1.77 1.86 11.82
N GLY A 66 1.00 1.42 10.82
CA GLY A 66 0.40 2.28 9.79
C GLY A 66 1.35 2.64 8.66
N ARG A 67 2.61 2.18 8.70
CA ARG A 67 3.54 2.30 7.57
C ARG A 67 3.12 1.32 6.48
N SER A 68 3.10 1.77 5.24
CA SER A 68 2.67 0.96 4.11
C SER A 68 3.73 0.93 3.02
N ILE A 69 3.64 -0.07 2.15
CA ILE A 69 4.37 -0.14 0.91
C ILE A 69 3.38 -0.27 -0.23
N ALA A 70 3.54 0.54 -1.27
CA ALA A 70 2.81 0.39 -2.52
C ALA A 70 3.79 0.35 -3.68
N ARG A 71 3.45 -0.43 -4.70
CA ARG A 71 4.16 -0.47 -5.96
C ARG A 71 3.22 -0.07 -7.08
N TYR A 72 3.73 0.74 -8.01
CA TYR A 72 3.03 1.15 -9.21
C TYR A 72 3.89 1.12 -10.48
N GLU A 73 3.24 1.06 -11.64
CA GLU A 73 3.86 1.28 -12.97
C GLU A 73 3.62 2.73 -13.40
N ASP A 74 4.66 3.51 -13.70
CA ASP A 74 4.44 4.77 -14.41
C ASP A 74 3.94 4.43 -15.82
N ALA A 75 2.73 4.90 -16.12
CA ALA A 75 2.01 4.69 -17.38
C ALA A 75 2.82 5.03 -18.65
N THR A 76 3.91 5.79 -18.53
CA THR A 76 4.68 6.29 -19.67
C THR A 76 6.02 5.60 -19.93
N GLU A 77 6.62 4.92 -18.96
CA GLU A 77 8.02 4.49 -19.09
C GLU A 77 8.31 3.01 -18.83
N GLY A 78 7.33 2.20 -18.40
CA GLY A 78 7.57 0.79 -18.06
C GLY A 78 8.58 0.60 -16.92
N VAL A 79 8.85 1.69 -16.20
CA VAL A 79 9.57 1.73 -14.94
C VAL A 79 8.53 1.59 -13.84
N HIS A 80 8.84 0.74 -12.89
CA HIS A 80 7.99 0.46 -11.75
C HIS A 80 8.61 1.07 -10.50
N THR A 81 7.81 1.78 -9.73
CA THR A 81 8.27 2.43 -8.49
C THR A 81 7.65 1.72 -7.30
N ALA A 82 8.43 1.45 -6.26
CA ALA A 82 7.92 1.07 -4.96
C ALA A 82 8.19 2.19 -3.96
N ASN A 83 7.14 2.62 -3.26
CA ASN A 83 7.19 3.62 -2.21
C ASN A 83 6.86 2.99 -0.88
N VAL A 84 7.57 3.39 0.17
CA VAL A 84 7.16 3.17 1.55
C VAL A 84 6.64 4.49 2.11
N TYR A 85 5.41 4.46 2.61
CA TYR A 85 4.75 5.60 3.25
C TYR A 85 4.77 5.44 4.75
N ASP A 86 5.06 6.51 5.49
CA ASP A 86 4.81 6.53 6.93
C ASP A 86 3.30 6.56 7.26
N GLY A 87 2.97 6.52 8.55
CA GLY A 87 1.57 6.52 9.00
C GLY A 87 0.79 7.81 8.68
N SER A 88 1.46 8.85 8.17
CA SER A 88 0.84 10.09 7.70
C SER A 88 0.64 10.14 6.18
N GLY A 89 1.13 9.12 5.45
CA GLY A 89 1.10 9.07 3.99
C GLY A 89 2.31 9.73 3.31
N ASP A 90 3.34 10.10 4.05
CA ASP A 90 4.56 10.69 3.49
C ASP A 90 5.52 9.60 2.99
N VAL A 91 6.08 9.76 1.80
CA VAL A 91 7.09 8.84 1.24
C VAL A 91 8.38 8.97 2.04
N VAL A 92 8.78 7.89 2.71
CA VAL A 92 10.04 7.81 3.49
C VAL A 92 11.12 6.98 2.81
N TRP A 93 10.75 6.19 1.80
CA TRP A 93 11.67 5.43 0.96
C TRP A 93 11.05 5.18 -0.41
N GLN A 94 11.89 5.16 -1.45
CA GLN A 94 11.50 4.92 -2.83
C GLN A 94 12.62 4.16 -3.56
N ASP A 95 12.25 3.27 -4.46
CA ASP A 95 13.17 2.62 -5.40
C ASP A 95 12.45 2.26 -6.71
N GLU A 96 13.23 2.02 -7.77
CA GLU A 96 12.74 1.82 -9.13
C GLU A 96 13.25 0.50 -9.72
N PHE A 97 12.38 -0.17 -10.50
CA PHE A 97 12.64 -1.49 -11.07
C PHE A 97 12.13 -1.57 -12.50
N GLU A 98 12.82 -2.36 -13.33
CA GLU A 98 12.40 -2.63 -14.71
C GLU A 98 11.47 -3.86 -14.81
N SER A 99 11.24 -4.59 -13.71
CA SER A 99 10.43 -5.81 -13.70
C SER A 99 8.93 -5.53 -13.55
N ARG A 100 8.13 -6.20 -14.38
CA ARG A 100 6.67 -6.11 -14.37
C ARG A 100 5.98 -6.91 -13.29
N ASP A 101 6.59 -8.03 -12.90
CA ASP A 101 6.04 -8.93 -11.90
C ASP A 101 6.68 -8.61 -10.56
N VAL A 102 6.08 -7.66 -9.82
CA VAL A 102 6.57 -7.22 -8.51
C VAL A 102 5.58 -7.61 -7.42
N SER A 103 6.10 -8.15 -6.32
CA SER A 103 5.35 -8.37 -5.09
C SER A 103 6.04 -7.66 -3.93
N VAL A 104 5.26 -7.01 -3.07
CA VAL A 104 5.77 -6.30 -1.90
C VAL A 104 5.18 -6.85 -0.60
N LYS A 105 5.99 -6.84 0.46
CA LYS A 105 5.56 -7.17 1.83
C LYS A 105 6.27 -6.27 2.83
N ILE A 106 5.60 -5.91 3.92
CA ILE A 106 6.16 -5.14 5.04
C ILE A 106 5.94 -5.87 6.37
N SER A 107 6.92 -5.81 7.27
CA SER A 107 6.81 -6.39 8.59
C SER A 107 5.79 -5.66 9.45
N GLY A 108 5.22 -6.36 10.44
CA GLY A 108 4.19 -5.79 11.31
C GLY A 108 4.64 -4.51 12.04
N ASP A 109 5.92 -4.35 12.36
CA ASP A 109 6.48 -3.14 12.96
C ASP A 109 6.79 -2.01 11.96
N GLY A 110 6.69 -2.27 10.65
CA GLY A 110 6.99 -1.33 9.58
C GLY A 110 8.48 -1.14 9.30
N ARG A 111 9.37 -1.90 9.95
CA ARG A 111 10.83 -1.66 9.86
C ARG A 111 11.53 -2.48 8.81
N THR A 112 10.89 -3.51 8.28
CA THR A 112 11.45 -4.37 7.23
C THR A 112 10.46 -4.44 6.09
N TRP A 113 10.92 -4.28 4.86
CA TRP A 113 10.10 -4.55 3.68
C TRP A 113 10.88 -5.36 2.66
N MET A 114 10.14 -6.04 1.82
CA MET A 114 10.69 -6.90 0.78
C MET A 114 10.06 -6.57 -0.54
N ILE A 115 10.87 -6.65 -1.59
CA ILE A 115 10.44 -6.52 -2.97
C ILE A 115 10.91 -7.77 -3.69
N SER A 116 9.96 -8.52 -4.25
CA SER A 116 10.25 -9.66 -5.11
C SER A 116 9.97 -9.24 -6.54
N THR A 117 10.93 -9.48 -7.42
CA THR A 117 10.78 -9.38 -8.87
C THR A 117 10.73 -10.79 -9.48
N ASP A 118 10.77 -10.88 -10.81
CA ASP A 118 10.93 -12.14 -11.53
C ASP A 118 12.32 -12.77 -11.37
N SER A 119 13.35 -11.98 -11.01
CA SER A 119 14.74 -12.42 -10.94
C SER A 119 15.31 -12.50 -9.51
N GLU A 120 14.80 -11.69 -8.58
CA GLU A 120 15.40 -11.55 -7.24
C GLU A 120 14.38 -11.18 -6.15
N ILE A 121 14.86 -11.26 -4.91
CA ILE A 121 14.15 -10.77 -3.72
C ILE A 121 15.11 -9.88 -2.94
N ASP A 122 14.76 -8.61 -2.85
CA ASP A 122 15.47 -7.62 -2.06
C ASP A 122 14.79 -7.44 -0.71
N VAL A 123 15.60 -7.32 0.34
CA VAL A 123 15.14 -7.13 1.72
C VAL A 123 15.77 -5.85 2.27
N TYR A 124 14.91 -4.92 2.66
CA TYR A 124 15.28 -3.62 3.20
C TYR A 124 14.93 -3.57 4.68
N HIS A 125 15.74 -2.85 5.46
CA HIS A 125 15.52 -2.66 6.88
C HIS A 125 15.84 -1.23 7.29
N ASP A 126 14.91 -0.58 7.99
CA ASP A 126 15.06 0.73 8.61
C ASP A 126 15.74 0.57 9.96
N TYR A 127 16.99 1.02 10.05
CA TYR A 127 17.81 0.95 11.27
C TYR A 127 17.66 2.21 12.14
N ASP A 128 17.00 3.26 11.65
CA ASP A 128 16.84 4.51 12.38
C ASP A 128 15.52 4.47 13.17
N GLY A 129 15.60 4.75 14.47
CA GLY A 129 14.46 4.74 15.39
C GLY A 129 14.66 5.64 16.59
#